data_AF-A0A809QGW3-F1
#
_entry.id   AF-A0A809QGW3-F1
#
_cell.length_a   1.000
_cell.length_b   1.000
_cell.length_c   1.000
_cell.angle_alpha   90.00
_cell.angle_beta   90.00
_cell.angle_gamma   90.00
#
_symmetry.space_group_name_H-M   'P 1'
#
loop_
_entity.id
_entity.type
_entity.pdbx_description
1 polymer ?
#
loop_
_entity_poly.entity_id
_entity_poly.type
_entity_poly.pdbx_seq_one_letter_code
_entity_poly.pdbx_strand_id
1 'polypeptide(L)'
;MIELRRSPRITVTWRAGVKLPDGKLVLAKLVNISAEGVLLHTTENLMPQRSYPMLIEIPGIFQESQIYKVSCKGTVRHAILSGEVYHVGIQLSEMSQLHTELVTAWISKTAHLG
;
A
#
# COMPACT_ATOMS: atom_id res chain seq x y z
N MET A 1 -6.84 -20.80 15.91
CA MET A 1 -7.22 -19.75 14.93
C MET A 1 -6.26 -19.89 13.76
N ILE A 2 -6.69 -20.43 12.63
CA ILE A 2 -5.80 -20.62 11.47
C ILE A 2 -5.69 -19.29 10.76
N GLU A 3 -4.47 -18.77 10.63
CA GLU A 3 -4.20 -17.54 9.90
C GLU A 3 -4.30 -17.82 8.39
N LEU A 4 -5.44 -17.49 7.78
CA LEU A 4 -5.75 -17.76 6.35
C LEU A 4 -5.11 -16.77 5.37
N ARG A 5 -4.03 -16.09 5.76
CA ARG A 5 -3.41 -15.07 4.90
C ARG A 5 -2.54 -15.75 3.84
N ARG A 6 -2.73 -15.35 2.58
CA ARG A 6 -1.98 -15.86 1.43
C ARG A 6 -0.56 -15.32 1.32
N SER A 7 -0.27 -14.17 1.93
CA SER A 7 1.03 -13.49 1.84
C SER A 7 1.37 -12.77 3.16
N PRO A 8 2.62 -12.85 3.64
CA PRO A 8 3.08 -12.11 4.81
C PRO A 8 3.00 -10.59 4.55
N ARG A 9 2.72 -9.83 5.62
CA ARG A 9 2.67 -8.37 5.61
C ARG A 9 3.80 -7.82 6.44
N ILE A 10 4.44 -6.78 5.93
CA ILE A 10 5.53 -6.10 6.62
C ILE A 10 5.04 -4.73 7.05
N THR A 11 5.37 -4.33 8.28
CA THR A 11 5.02 -3.01 8.81
C THR A 11 5.92 -1.96 8.19
N VAL A 12 5.34 -0.87 7.69
CA VAL A 12 6.07 0.23 7.04
C VAL A 12 5.54 1.59 7.50
N THR A 13 6.32 2.64 7.25
CA THR A 13 5.91 4.04 7.45
C THR A 13 6.12 4.81 6.15
N TRP A 14 5.43 4.39 5.09
CA TRP A 14 5.56 4.96 3.74
C TRP A 14 4.40 5.90 3.42
N ARG A 15 4.49 6.58 2.27
CA ARG A 15 3.47 7.53 1.80
C ARG A 15 2.86 7.01 0.51
N ALA A 16 1.59 7.31 0.31
CA ALA A 16 0.93 7.15 -0.98
C ALA A 16 0.06 8.34 -1.33
N GLY A 17 -0.12 8.56 -2.62
CA GLY A 17 -1.17 9.39 -3.19
C GLY A 17 -2.26 8.51 -3.78
N VAL A 18 -3.52 8.83 -3.51
CA VAL A 18 -4.70 8.22 -4.14
C VAL A 18 -5.42 9.30 -4.94
N LYS A 19 -5.59 9.10 -6.25
CA LYS A 19 -6.31 10.06 -7.09
C LYS A 19 -7.81 9.75 -7.07
N LEU A 20 -8.59 10.68 -6.55
CA LEU A 20 -10.04 10.61 -6.52
C LEU A 20 -10.66 10.93 -7.89
N PRO A 21 -11.94 10.57 -8.11
CA PRO A 21 -12.63 10.76 -9.40
C PRO A 21 -12.79 12.23 -9.81
N ASP A 22 -12.88 13.13 -8.83
CA ASP A 22 -12.90 14.59 -9.02
C ASP A 22 -11.51 15.16 -9.36
N GLY A 23 -10.48 14.31 -9.44
CA GLY A 23 -9.10 14.70 -9.71
C GLY A 23 -8.30 15.07 -8.47
N LYS A 24 -8.92 15.14 -7.28
CA LYS A 24 -8.23 15.46 -6.02
C LYS A 24 -7.21 14.37 -5.69
N LEU A 25 -6.01 14.78 -5.27
CA LEU A 25 -5.00 13.86 -4.75
C LEU A 25 -5.12 13.80 -3.23
N VAL A 26 -5.33 12.60 -2.70
CA VAL A 26 -5.38 12.31 -1.28
C VAL A 26 -4.07 11.71 -0.83
N LEU A 27 -3.43 12.32 0.16
CA LEU A 27 -2.23 11.77 0.78
C LEU A 27 -2.64 10.77 1.87
N ALA A 28 -2.01 9.60 1.83
CA ALA A 28 -2.25 8.51 2.76
C ALA A 28 -0.93 8.01 3.35
N LYS A 29 -0.98 7.54 4.60
CA LYS A 29 0.12 6.85 5.26
C LYS A 29 -0.04 5.34 5.04
N LEU A 30 0.96 4.68 4.48
CA LEU A 30 1.01 3.22 4.44
C LEU A 30 1.48 2.68 5.78
N VAL A 31 0.81 1.63 6.24
CA VAL A 31 1.04 1.00 7.55
C VAL A 31 1.63 -0.39 7.38
N ASN A 32 1.18 -1.11 6.37
CA ASN A 32 1.82 -2.36 5.96
C ASN A 32 1.65 -2.61 4.46
N ILE A 33 2.49 -3.48 3.95
CA ILE A 33 2.47 -3.94 2.56
C ILE A 33 2.70 -5.45 2.51
N SER A 34 2.06 -6.12 1.55
CA SER A 34 2.36 -7.48 1.09
C SER A 34 2.50 -7.49 -0.43
N ALA A 35 2.75 -8.65 -1.02
CA ALA A 35 2.84 -8.80 -2.47
C ALA A 35 1.52 -8.47 -3.19
N GLU A 36 0.39 -8.59 -2.49
CA GLU A 36 -0.95 -8.44 -3.07
C GLU A 36 -1.62 -7.09 -2.71
N GLY A 37 -1.19 -6.42 -1.64
CA GLY A 37 -1.96 -5.30 -1.11
C GLY A 37 -1.28 -4.51 -0.01
N VAL A 38 -1.96 -3.43 0.40
CA VAL A 38 -1.52 -2.52 1.45
C VAL A 38 -2.63 -2.25 2.44
N LEU A 39 -2.25 -1.92 3.67
CA LEU A 39 -3.09 -1.16 4.58
C LEU A 39 -2.60 0.29 4.60
N LEU A 40 -3.51 1.22 4.39
CA LEU A 40 -3.23 2.65 4.53
C LEU A 40 -4.20 3.34 5.48
N HIS A 41 -3.76 4.47 6.01
CA HIS A 41 -4.56 5.41 6.78
C HIS A 41 -4.74 6.71 6.00
N THR A 42 -5.97 7.22 6.00
CA THR A 42 -6.34 8.49 5.36
C THR A 42 -7.54 9.12 6.08
N THR A 43 -7.73 10.43 5.95
CA THR A 43 -8.94 11.13 6.43
C THR A 43 -10.11 11.03 5.45
N GLU A 44 -9.87 10.50 4.25
CA GLU A 44 -10.86 10.45 3.17
C GLU A 44 -11.51 9.08 3.07
N ASN A 45 -12.84 9.06 2.90
CA ASN A 45 -13.58 7.82 2.75
C ASN A 45 -13.36 7.22 1.35
N LEU A 46 -12.55 6.17 1.27
CA LEU A 46 -12.36 5.42 0.03
C LEU A 46 -13.43 4.32 -0.08
N MET A 47 -14.30 4.43 -1.09
CA MET A 47 -15.41 3.50 -1.28
C MET A 47 -14.95 2.05 -1.53
N PRO A 48 -15.48 1.05 -0.79
CA PRO A 48 -15.23 -0.37 -1.05
C PRO A 48 -15.54 -0.79 -2.48
N GLN A 49 -14.78 -1.77 -2.98
CA GLN A 49 -14.84 -2.33 -4.34
C GLN A 49 -14.51 -1.34 -5.47
N ARG A 50 -14.26 -0.07 -5.15
CA ARG A 50 -13.81 0.92 -6.13
C ARG A 50 -12.30 0.85 -6.31
N SER A 51 -11.86 1.01 -7.56
CA SER A 51 -10.45 1.14 -7.89
C SER A 51 -10.05 2.60 -8.08
N TYR A 52 -8.87 2.96 -7.59
CA TYR A 52 -8.29 4.29 -7.71
C TYR A 52 -6.87 4.19 -8.29
N PRO A 53 -6.46 5.13 -9.17
CA PRO A 53 -5.06 5.32 -9.48
C PRO A 53 -4.29 5.73 -8.22
N MET A 54 -3.12 5.14 -8.03
CA MET A 54 -2.27 5.36 -6.86
C MET A 54 -0.82 5.58 -7.25
N LEU A 55 -0.12 6.31 -6.39
CA LEU A 55 1.33 6.42 -6.39
C LEU A 55 1.83 6.06 -4.99
N ILE A 56 2.79 5.15 -4.87
CA ILE A 56 3.39 4.76 -3.60
C ILE A 56 4.86 5.18 -3.59
N GLU A 57 5.30 5.80 -2.51
CA GLU A 57 6.72 6.10 -2.28
C GLU A 57 7.37 4.91 -1.55
N ILE A 58 8.21 4.17 -2.25
CA ILE A 58 8.90 2.98 -1.74
C ILE A 58 10.41 3.27 -1.65
N PRO A 59 11.01 3.22 -0.45
CA PRO A 59 12.46 3.34 -0.29
C PRO A 59 13.24 2.26 -1.05
N GLY A 60 14.48 2.55 -1.43
CA GLY A 60 15.38 1.56 -2.02
C GLY A 60 15.82 0.51 -1.00
N ILE A 61 16.01 -0.73 -1.45
CA ILE A 61 16.37 -1.85 -0.56
C ILE A 61 17.80 -1.74 0.00
N PHE A 62 18.72 -1.13 -0.76
CA PHE A 62 20.12 -0.92 -0.38
C PHE A 62 20.37 0.47 0.21
N GLN A 63 19.57 1.47 -0.21
CA GLN A 63 19.68 2.84 0.25
C GLN A 63 18.28 3.43 0.48
N GLU A 64 17.87 3.51 1.75
CA GLU A 64 16.50 3.94 2.11
C GLU A 64 16.21 5.42 1.80
N SER A 65 17.25 6.25 1.62
CA SER A 65 17.09 7.64 1.17
C SER A 65 16.70 7.75 -0.31
N GLN A 66 16.89 6.70 -1.10
CA GLN A 66 16.45 6.66 -2.49
C GLN A 66 14.96 6.28 -2.53
N ILE A 67 14.11 7.18 -3.01
CA ILE A 67 12.66 6.95 -3.05
C ILE A 67 12.21 6.63 -4.48
N TYR A 68 11.59 5.47 -4.66
CA TYR A 68 10.94 5.06 -5.89
C TYR A 68 9.47 5.43 -5.87
N LYS A 69 9.01 6.10 -6.94
CA LYS A 69 7.61 6.49 -7.13
C LYS A 69 6.90 5.42 -7.96
N VAL A 70 6.18 4.55 -7.27
CA VAL A 70 5.53 3.37 -7.87
C VAL A 70 4.08 3.69 -8.23
N SER A 71 3.82 3.84 -9.53
CA SER A 71 2.46 3.94 -10.06
C SER A 71 1.79 2.57 -10.07
N CYS A 72 0.54 2.53 -9.58
CA CYS A 72 -0.28 1.33 -9.57
C CYS A 72 -1.77 1.69 -9.50
N LYS A 73 -2.63 0.68 -9.55
CA LYS A 73 -4.06 0.80 -9.26
C LYS A 73 -4.37 0.08 -7.96
N GLY A 74 -5.22 0.67 -7.13
CA GLY A 74 -5.65 0.10 -5.86
C GLY A 74 -7.15 -0.13 -5.82
N THR A 75 -7.59 -1.37 -5.64
CA THR A 75 -9.00 -1.71 -5.40
C THR A 75 -9.25 -1.83 -3.90
N VAL A 76 -10.15 -0.99 -3.38
CA VAL A 76 -10.50 -1.00 -1.95
C VAL A 76 -11.22 -2.30 -1.62
N ARG A 77 -10.68 -3.06 -0.65
CA ARG A 77 -11.32 -4.26 -0.13
C ARG A 77 -12.21 -3.96 1.08
N HIS A 78 -11.80 -3.02 1.92
CA HIS A 78 -12.58 -2.50 3.04
C HIS A 78 -12.06 -1.12 3.44
N ALA A 79 -12.93 -0.30 4.04
CA ALA A 79 -12.59 0.97 4.67
C ALA A 79 -13.35 1.05 6.01
N ILE A 80 -12.63 1.20 7.12
CA ILE A 80 -13.19 1.23 8.46
C ILE A 80 -12.78 2.54 9.13
N LEU A 81 -13.75 3.35 9.56
CA LEU A 81 -13.48 4.55 10.34
C LEU A 81 -13.16 4.17 11.79
N SER A 82 -12.05 4.68 12.32
CA SER A 82 -11.65 4.52 13.72
C SER A 82 -11.12 5.86 14.23
N GLY A 83 -11.88 6.49 15.13
CA GLY A 83 -11.66 7.90 15.47
C GLY A 83 -11.83 8.78 14.22
N GLU A 84 -10.80 9.57 13.91
CA GLU A 84 -10.81 10.53 12.79
C GLU A 84 -10.13 10.00 11.51
N VAL A 85 -9.77 8.71 11.47
CA VAL A 85 -9.02 8.11 10.36
C VAL A 85 -9.68 6.86 9.81
N TYR A 86 -9.67 6.73 8.49
CA TYR A 86 -10.04 5.51 7.79
C TYR A 86 -8.85 4.57 7.69
N HIS A 87 -9.05 3.34 8.16
CA HIS A 87 -8.19 2.20 7.92
C HIS A 87 -8.66 1.49 6.65
N VAL A 88 -7.89 1.59 5.57
CA VAL A 88 -8.29 1.10 4.25
C VAL A 88 -7.38 -0.02 3.80
N GLY A 89 -7.95 -1.22 3.66
CA GLY A 89 -7.29 -2.35 3.03
C GLY A 89 -7.47 -2.29 1.52
N ILE A 90 -6.37 -2.29 0.77
CA ILE A 90 -6.36 -2.13 -0.68
C ILE A 90 -5.63 -3.30 -1.32
N GLN A 91 -6.19 -3.86 -2.39
CA GLN A 91 -5.47 -4.76 -3.27
C GLN A 91 -4.81 -3.97 -4.40
N LEU A 92 -3.53 -4.22 -4.64
CA LEU A 92 -2.76 -3.55 -5.68
C LEU A 92 -2.82 -4.34 -7.00
N SER A 93 -2.80 -3.61 -8.11
CA SER A 93 -2.70 -4.13 -9.47
C SER A 93 -1.98 -3.15 -10.37
N GLU A 94 -1.66 -3.57 -11.60
CA GLU A 94 -1.06 -2.70 -12.64
C GLU A 94 0.29 -2.08 -12.22
N MET A 95 1.03 -2.77 -11.35
CA MET A 95 2.41 -2.44 -11.01
C MET A 95 3.35 -3.02 -12.08
N SER A 96 4.38 -2.28 -12.48
CA SER A 96 5.40 -2.82 -13.40
C SER A 96 6.15 -4.00 -12.77
N GLN A 97 6.78 -4.83 -13.59
CA GLN A 97 7.57 -5.96 -13.10
C GLN A 97 8.68 -5.50 -12.14
N LEU A 98 9.45 -4.47 -12.53
CA LEU A 98 10.52 -3.89 -11.71
C LEU A 98 10.01 -3.45 -10.33
N HIS A 99 8.84 -2.81 -10.26
CA HIS A 99 8.28 -2.35 -8.99
C HIS A 99 7.72 -3.52 -8.15
N THR A 100 7.17 -4.54 -8.82
CA THR A 100 6.74 -5.79 -8.15
C THR A 100 7.95 -6.48 -7.51
N GLU A 101 9.08 -6.52 -8.20
CA GLU A 101 10.34 -7.05 -7.68
C GLU A 101 10.86 -6.23 -6.49
N LEU A 102 10.79 -4.89 -6.55
CA LEU A 102 11.13 -4.02 -5.43
C LEU A 102 10.31 -4.32 -4.17
N VAL A 103 8.97 -4.45 -4.31
CA VAL A 103 8.08 -4.81 -3.18
C VAL A 103 8.41 -6.19 -2.63
N THR A 104 8.61 -7.17 -3.53
CA THR A 104 8.96 -8.54 -3.14
C THR A 104 10.27 -8.59 -2.38
N ALA A 105 11.28 -7.85 -2.84
CA ALA A 105 12.58 -7.77 -2.19
C ALA A 105 12.47 -7.18 -0.77
N TRP A 106 11.65 -6.15 -0.57
CA TRP A 106 11.35 -5.61 0.76
C TRP A 106 10.71 -6.66 1.68
N ILE A 107 9.71 -7.39 1.19
CA ILE A 107 9.03 -8.42 1.97
C ILE A 107 10.01 -9.50 2.42
N SER A 108 10.86 -9.98 1.51
CA SER A 108 11.89 -10.98 1.80
C SER A 108 12.93 -10.47 2.80
N LYS A 109 13.42 -9.23 2.65
CA LYS A 109 14.44 -8.64 3.55
C LYS A 109 13.98 -8.65 5.01
N THR A 110 12.72 -8.26 5.25
CA THR A 110 12.17 -8.22 6.61
C THR A 110 11.80 -9.60 7.17
N ALA A 111 11.46 -10.58 6.32
CA ALA A 111 11.20 -11.94 6.76
C ALA A 111 12.45 -12.64 7.32
N HIS A 112 13.66 -12.21 6.92
CA HIS A 112 14.93 -12.73 7.44
C HIS A 112 15.46 -11.99 8.68
N LEU A 113 14.79 -10.92 9.10
CA LEU A 113 15.17 -10.13 10.29
C LEU A 113 14.26 -10.38 11.49
N GLY A 114 13.25 -11.26 11.34
CA GLY A 114 12.27 -11.62 12.36
C GLY A 114 12.49 -12.98 12.99
#